data_AF-A0A3B9QU80-F1
#
_entry.id   AF-A0A3B9QU80-F1
#
_cell.length_a   1.000
_cell.length_b   1.000
_cell.length_c   1.000
_cell.angle_alpha   90.00
_cell.angle_beta   90.00
_cell.angle_gamma   90.00
#
_symmetry.space_group_name_H-M   'P 1'
#
loop_
_entity.id
_entity.type
_entity.pdbx_description
1 polymer ?
#
loop_
_entity_poly.entity_id
_entity_poly.type
_entity_poly.pdbx_seq_one_letter_code
_entity_poly.pdbx_strand_id
1 'polypeptide(L)'
;MVNHPPHYAHHPCFTMECHSLATMMTFDAGNALKYLWRWSMKGKEAEDLDKAAWYLDHTDQVFRLPPDAWPAEWTDLHAQALGDTDRWCSDHAGEGSVMEASIDAIERLLNLDVSTARKFTTVARERLTANGPTLPESHTA
;
A
#
# COMPACT_ATOMS: atom_id res chain seq x y z
N MET A 1 4.11 5.93 25.21
CA MET A 1 3.13 5.14 24.45
C MET A 1 3.83 4.67 23.18
N VAL A 2 4.49 3.51 23.24
CA VAL A 2 5.40 3.01 22.18
C VAL A 2 4.73 2.01 21.24
N ASN A 3 3.58 1.45 21.65
CA ASN A 3 2.97 0.30 20.97
C ASN A 3 1.87 0.64 19.95
N HIS A 4 1.43 1.90 19.83
CA HIS A 4 0.40 2.32 18.85
C HIS A 4 0.57 3.78 18.42
N PRO A 5 1.51 4.11 17.51
CA PRO A 5 1.62 5.46 16.97
C PRO A 5 0.37 5.81 16.12
N PRO A 6 -0.34 6.92 16.38
CA PRO A 6 -1.61 7.28 15.71
C PRO A 6 -1.56 7.35 14.18
N HIS A 7 -0.38 7.51 13.60
CA HIS A 7 -0.18 7.62 12.16
C HIS A 7 -0.12 6.28 11.41
N TYR A 8 -0.29 5.14 12.09
CA TYR A 8 -0.54 3.83 11.46
C TYR A 8 -2.02 3.39 11.54
N ALA A 9 -2.86 4.15 12.25
CA ALA A 9 -4.27 3.84 12.51
C ALA A 9 -5.25 4.42 11.47
N HIS A 10 -4.76 5.12 10.44
CA HIS A 10 -5.61 5.88 9.53
C HIS A 10 -5.18 5.73 8.06
N HIS A 11 -5.25 4.51 7.52
CA HIS A 11 -5.33 4.36 6.07
C HIS A 11 -6.78 4.56 5.64
N PRO A 12 -7.09 5.30 4.55
CA PRO A 12 -8.48 5.54 4.15
C PRO A 12 -9.24 4.27 3.76
N CYS A 13 -8.53 3.20 3.38
CA CYS A 13 -9.12 1.92 3.01
C CYS A 13 -9.09 0.87 4.14
N PHE A 14 -8.02 0.79 4.94
CA PHE A 14 -7.84 -0.31 5.89
C PHE A 14 -8.30 0.08 7.30
N THR A 15 -9.05 -0.82 7.91
CA THR A 15 -9.53 -0.73 9.31
C THR A 15 -8.49 -1.21 10.32
N MET A 16 -7.43 -1.83 9.83
CA MET A 16 -6.36 -2.46 10.61
C MET A 16 -5.02 -1.73 10.50
N GLU A 17 -4.05 -2.09 11.35
CA GLU A 17 -2.69 -1.54 11.26
C GLU A 17 -1.86 -2.26 10.19
N CYS A 18 -1.06 -1.50 9.44
CA CYS A 18 -0.09 -2.03 8.47
C CYS A 18 0.84 -3.10 9.06
N HIS A 19 1.23 -2.92 10.33
CA HIS A 19 2.14 -3.83 11.02
C HIS A 19 1.58 -5.25 11.07
N SER A 20 0.28 -5.41 11.33
CA SER A 20 -0.35 -6.72 11.44
C SER A 20 -0.16 -7.55 10.16
N LEU A 21 -0.38 -6.96 8.98
CA LEU A 21 -0.12 -7.63 7.70
C LEU A 21 1.37 -7.82 7.43
N ALA A 22 2.19 -6.77 7.64
CA ALA A 22 3.60 -6.79 7.29
C ALA A 22 4.39 -7.88 8.07
N THR A 23 3.94 -8.28 9.25
CA THR A 23 4.59 -9.37 10.02
C THR A 23 4.41 -10.75 9.39
N MET A 24 3.33 -10.96 8.61
CA MET A 24 3.08 -12.19 7.85
C MET A 24 3.94 -12.28 6.59
N MET A 25 4.44 -11.13 6.12
CA MET A 25 5.14 -11.01 4.85
C MET A 25 6.65 -11.24 4.96
N THR A 26 7.26 -11.62 3.85
CA THR A 26 8.73 -11.64 3.71
C THR A 26 9.30 -10.23 3.86
N PHE A 27 10.63 -10.13 3.96
CA PHE A 27 11.27 -8.84 4.19
C PHE A 27 10.95 -7.82 3.09
N ASP A 28 11.12 -8.19 1.82
CA ASP A 28 10.91 -7.27 0.71
C ASP A 28 9.43 -6.95 0.51
N ALA A 29 8.56 -7.95 0.53
CA ALA A 29 7.10 -7.75 0.39
C ALA A 29 6.53 -6.90 1.53
N GLY A 30 6.96 -7.14 2.77
CA GLY A 30 6.54 -6.34 3.92
C GLY A 30 7.01 -4.89 3.85
N ASN A 31 8.20 -4.64 3.30
CA ASN A 31 8.66 -3.27 3.04
C ASN A 31 7.87 -2.62 1.91
N ALA A 32 7.64 -3.31 0.80
CA ALA A 32 6.79 -2.83 -0.30
C ALA A 32 5.41 -2.40 0.22
N LEU A 33 4.74 -3.26 1.00
CA LEU A 33 3.46 -2.94 1.64
C LEU A 33 3.58 -1.67 2.49
N LYS A 34 4.58 -1.57 3.37
CA LYS A 34 4.76 -0.41 4.24
C LYS A 34 4.95 0.89 3.46
N TYR A 35 5.61 0.86 2.31
CA TYR A 35 5.78 2.04 1.47
C TYR A 35 4.49 2.42 0.73
N LEU A 36 3.78 1.45 0.15
CA LEU A 36 2.44 1.66 -0.43
C LEU A 36 1.42 2.14 0.60
N TRP A 37 1.56 1.74 1.86
CA TRP A 37 0.63 2.14 2.91
C TRP A 37 0.80 3.60 3.36
N ARG A 38 2.02 4.13 3.32
CA ARG A 38 2.37 5.38 4.02
C ARG A 38 2.77 6.54 3.12
N TRP A 39 2.78 6.35 1.80
CA TRP A 39 3.33 7.33 0.87
C TRP A 39 2.69 8.72 1.06
N SER A 40 1.37 8.79 1.29
CA SER A 40 0.60 10.03 1.47
C SER A 40 0.75 10.70 2.84
N MET A 41 1.52 10.12 3.77
CA MET A 41 1.53 10.56 5.18
C MET A 41 2.78 11.33 5.60
N LYS A 42 3.89 11.22 4.84
CA LYS A 42 5.21 11.73 5.29
C LYS A 42 5.83 12.81 4.40
N GLY A 43 5.05 13.39 3.49
CA GLY A 43 5.51 14.45 2.58
C GLY A 43 6.63 14.01 1.63
N LYS A 44 6.80 12.69 1.43
CA LYS A 44 7.80 12.05 0.59
C LYS A 44 7.16 11.05 -0.37
N GLU A 45 6.01 11.44 -0.89
CA GLU A 45 5.09 10.61 -1.66
C GLU A 45 5.78 9.88 -2.83
N ALA A 46 6.52 10.62 -3.66
CA ALA A 46 7.26 10.08 -4.78
C ALA A 46 8.34 9.08 -4.34
N GLU A 47 9.14 9.44 -3.32
CA GLU A 47 10.22 8.59 -2.81
C GLU A 47 9.68 7.29 -2.21
N ASP A 48 8.56 7.34 -1.51
CA ASP A 48 7.93 6.15 -0.93
C ASP A 48 7.36 5.25 -2.04
N LEU A 49 6.71 5.78 -3.08
CA LEU A 49 6.24 4.98 -4.23
C LEU A 49 7.41 4.37 -5.03
N ASP A 50 8.51 5.11 -5.22
CA ASP A 50 9.72 4.60 -5.88
C ASP A 50 10.37 3.47 -5.07
N LYS A 51 10.36 3.56 -3.74
CA LYS A 51 10.83 2.49 -2.84
C LYS A 51 9.91 1.28 -2.86
N ALA A 52 8.58 1.47 -2.86
CA ALA A 52 7.64 0.38 -3.01
C ALA A 52 7.92 -0.41 -4.29
N ALA A 53 8.07 0.28 -5.41
CA ALA A 53 8.44 -0.30 -6.70
C ALA A 53 9.75 -1.11 -6.60
N TRP A 54 10.81 -0.52 -6.01
CA TRP A 54 12.08 -1.20 -5.84
C TRP A 54 11.94 -2.50 -5.03
N TYR A 55 11.22 -2.49 -3.91
CA TYR A 55 11.02 -3.71 -3.10
C TYR A 55 10.18 -4.77 -3.83
N LEU A 56 9.17 -4.36 -4.60
CA LEU A 56 8.38 -5.30 -5.43
C LEU A 56 9.25 -5.97 -6.50
N ASP A 57 10.18 -5.24 -7.11
CA ASP A 57 11.12 -5.80 -8.10
C ASP A 57 12.07 -6.85 -7.50
N HIS A 58 12.26 -6.84 -6.17
CA HIS A 58 13.09 -7.80 -5.43
C HIS A 58 12.27 -8.84 -4.66
N THR A 59 10.94 -8.80 -4.75
CA THR A 59 10.06 -9.74 -4.04
C THR A 59 9.86 -11.00 -4.86
N ASP A 60 10.37 -12.12 -4.37
CA ASP A 60 10.16 -13.46 -4.92
C ASP A 60 8.99 -14.20 -4.27
N GLN A 61 8.73 -13.90 -2.99
CA GLN A 61 7.69 -14.51 -2.17
C GLN A 61 7.01 -13.43 -1.32
N VAL A 62 5.68 -13.43 -1.27
CA VAL A 62 4.92 -12.41 -0.52
C VAL A 62 4.83 -12.75 0.97
N PHE A 63 4.33 -13.93 1.33
CA PHE A 63 4.11 -14.35 2.71
C PHE A 63 5.13 -15.36 3.20
N ARG A 64 5.46 -15.34 4.49
CA ARG A 64 6.44 -16.24 5.11
C ARG A 64 6.02 -17.71 5.11
N LEU A 65 4.70 -17.95 5.13
CA LEU A 65 4.08 -19.26 5.04
C LEU A 65 3.20 -19.31 3.79
N PRO A 66 3.09 -20.46 3.12
CA PRO A 66 2.13 -20.62 2.04
C PRO A 66 0.68 -20.56 2.59
N PRO A 67 -0.31 -20.14 1.79
CA PRO A 67 -1.68 -19.92 2.26
C PRO A 67 -2.36 -21.13 2.92
N ASP A 68 -2.03 -22.34 2.48
CA ASP A 68 -2.54 -23.59 3.04
C ASP A 68 -1.94 -23.93 4.42
N ALA A 69 -0.88 -23.25 4.83
CA ALA A 69 -0.23 -23.39 6.14
C ALA A 69 -0.53 -22.21 7.08
N TRP A 70 -1.41 -21.28 6.71
CA TRP A 70 -1.73 -20.14 7.56
C TRP A 70 -2.51 -20.54 8.81
N PRO A 71 -2.12 -20.01 9.99
CA PRO A 71 -2.99 -20.01 11.15
C PRO A 71 -4.33 -19.32 10.84
N ALA A 72 -5.37 -19.64 11.61
CA ALA A 72 -6.70 -19.06 11.42
C ALA A 72 -6.67 -17.52 11.50
N GLU A 73 -5.89 -16.97 12.43
CA GLU A 73 -5.74 -15.54 12.60
C GLU A 73 -5.13 -14.85 11.37
N TRP A 74 -4.25 -15.52 10.62
CA TRP A 74 -3.65 -14.98 9.40
C TRP A 74 -4.65 -15.02 8.23
N THR A 75 -5.43 -16.10 8.16
CA THR A 75 -6.52 -16.24 7.19
C THR A 75 -7.56 -15.14 7.39
N ASP A 76 -7.99 -14.92 8.62
CA ASP A 76 -8.97 -13.88 8.96
C ASP A 76 -8.43 -12.48 8.66
N LEU A 77 -7.16 -12.23 9.00
CA LEU A 77 -6.52 -10.94 8.76
C LEU A 77 -6.37 -10.62 7.27
N HIS A 78 -5.99 -11.61 6.47
CA HIS A 78 -5.89 -11.50 5.02
C HIS A 78 -7.26 -11.27 4.38
N ALA A 79 -8.28 -12.02 4.81
CA ALA A 79 -9.65 -11.84 4.37
C ALA A 79 -10.20 -10.46 4.72
N GLN A 80 -9.92 -9.95 5.91
CA GLN A 80 -10.28 -8.59 6.32
C GLN A 80 -9.60 -7.55 5.42
N ALA A 81 -8.30 -7.70 5.13
CA ALA A 81 -7.57 -6.77 4.27
C ALA A 81 -8.14 -6.75 2.83
N LEU A 82 -8.45 -7.91 2.26
CA LEU A 82 -9.09 -7.98 0.94
C LEU A 82 -10.50 -7.41 0.94
N GLY A 83 -11.29 -7.63 2.00
CA GLY A 83 -12.60 -7.02 2.15
C GLY A 83 -12.54 -5.49 2.26
N ASP A 84 -11.50 -4.96 2.92
CA ASP A 84 -11.23 -3.53 3.01
C ASP A 84 -10.90 -2.92 1.64
N THR A 85 -10.07 -3.60 0.82
CA THR A 85 -9.77 -3.15 -0.54
C THR A 85 -10.99 -3.22 -1.46
N ASP A 86 -11.74 -4.32 -1.43
CA ASP A 86 -12.93 -4.51 -2.27
C ASP A 86 -14.01 -3.46 -2.02
N ARG A 87 -14.30 -3.18 -0.74
CA ARG A 87 -15.22 -2.12 -0.33
C ARG A 87 -14.73 -0.75 -0.81
N TRP A 88 -13.46 -0.43 -0.59
CA TRP A 88 -12.93 0.88 -0.98
C TRP A 88 -12.99 1.07 -2.50
N CYS A 89 -12.56 0.05 -3.26
CA CYS A 89 -12.59 0.07 -4.72
C CYS A 89 -14.02 0.19 -5.25
N SER A 90 -14.99 -0.48 -4.63
CA SER A 90 -16.41 -0.35 -5.00
C SER A 90 -16.94 1.07 -4.84
N ASP A 91 -16.49 1.79 -3.81
CA ASP A 91 -16.94 3.16 -3.52
C ASP A 91 -16.21 4.23 -4.36
N HIS A 92 -14.99 3.96 -4.83
CA HIS A 92 -14.09 4.94 -5.47
C HIS A 92 -13.60 4.52 -6.87
N ALA A 93 -14.23 3.51 -7.48
CA ALA A 93 -13.83 2.99 -8.79
C ALA A 93 -13.90 4.08 -9.88
N GLY A 94 -12.82 4.19 -10.66
CA GLY A 94 -12.77 5.07 -11.83
C GLY A 94 -12.42 6.52 -11.52
N GLU A 95 -12.10 6.86 -10.27
CA GLU A 95 -11.62 8.19 -9.90
C GLU A 95 -10.28 8.56 -10.56
N GLY A 96 -9.48 7.56 -10.94
CA GLY A 96 -8.17 7.79 -11.55
C GLY A 96 -7.16 8.38 -10.55
N SER A 97 -7.40 8.24 -9.25
CA SER A 97 -6.60 8.88 -8.20
C SER A 97 -5.30 8.12 -7.92
N VAL A 98 -4.33 8.78 -7.26
CA VAL A 98 -3.10 8.10 -6.81
C VAL A 98 -3.43 7.04 -5.76
N MET A 99 -4.40 7.32 -4.89
CA MET A 99 -4.86 6.41 -3.83
C MET A 99 -5.47 5.14 -4.41
N GLU A 100 -6.30 5.26 -5.44
CA GLU A 100 -6.90 4.11 -6.16
C GLU A 100 -5.81 3.16 -6.67
N ALA A 101 -4.85 3.67 -7.45
CA ALA A 101 -3.77 2.86 -7.98
C ALA A 101 -2.88 2.26 -6.87
N SER A 102 -2.71 2.97 -5.75
CA SER A 102 -1.97 2.45 -4.60
C SER A 102 -2.71 1.29 -3.90
N ILE A 103 -4.04 1.36 -3.81
CA ILE A 103 -4.87 0.30 -3.20
C ILE A 103 -4.94 -0.91 -4.12
N ASP A 104 -5.09 -0.71 -5.43
CA ASP A 104 -4.96 -1.77 -6.43
C ASP A 104 -3.62 -2.48 -6.31
N ALA A 105 -2.52 -1.74 -6.12
CA ALA A 105 -1.20 -2.35 -5.92
C ALA A 105 -1.16 -3.24 -4.67
N ILE A 106 -1.74 -2.79 -3.56
CA ILE A 106 -1.80 -3.56 -2.30
C ILE A 106 -2.68 -4.81 -2.48
N GLU A 107 -3.87 -4.69 -3.08
CA GLU A 107 -4.77 -5.83 -3.32
C GLU A 107 -4.08 -6.92 -4.16
N ARG A 108 -3.37 -6.54 -5.21
CA ARG A 108 -2.63 -7.49 -6.07
C ARG A 108 -1.48 -8.14 -5.33
N LEU A 109 -0.78 -7.39 -4.48
CA LEU A 109 0.26 -7.94 -3.61
C LEU A 109 -0.32 -8.97 -2.63
N LEU A 110 -1.46 -8.66 -2.00
CA LEU A 110 -2.17 -9.59 -1.11
C LEU A 110 -2.62 -10.86 -1.84
N ASN A 111 -2.97 -10.75 -3.13
CA ASN A 111 -3.33 -11.87 -4.00
C ASN A 111 -2.14 -12.57 -4.67
N LEU A 112 -0.92 -12.35 -4.17
CA LEU A 112 0.32 -12.98 -4.67
C LEU A 112 0.71 -12.58 -6.11
N ASP A 113 0.09 -11.56 -6.69
CA ASP A 113 0.42 -11.04 -8.01
C ASP A 113 1.35 -9.82 -7.91
N VAL A 114 2.61 -10.11 -7.57
CA VAL A 114 3.69 -9.11 -7.45
C VAL A 114 3.85 -8.32 -8.74
N SER A 115 3.70 -8.99 -9.90
CA SER A 115 3.89 -8.37 -11.20
C SER A 115 2.86 -7.27 -11.48
N THR A 116 1.60 -7.51 -11.12
CA THR A 116 0.53 -6.53 -11.30
C THR A 116 0.56 -5.49 -10.20
N ALA A 117 0.90 -5.86 -8.96
CA ALA A 117 1.17 -4.90 -7.88
C ALA A 117 2.22 -3.87 -8.30
N ARG A 118 3.30 -4.32 -8.94
CA ARG A 118 4.37 -3.45 -9.46
C ARG A 118 3.87 -2.50 -10.55
N LYS A 119 3.02 -2.96 -11.46
CA LYS A 119 2.42 -2.12 -12.52
C LYS A 119 1.56 -1.02 -11.91
N PHE A 120 0.68 -1.35 -10.97
CA PHE A 120 -0.16 -0.36 -10.30
C PHE A 120 0.65 0.62 -9.44
N THR A 121 1.78 0.18 -8.86
CA THR A 121 2.72 1.08 -8.19
C THR A 121 3.30 2.12 -9.17
N THR A 122 3.64 1.73 -10.41
CA THR A 122 4.04 2.69 -11.46
C THR A 122 2.90 3.65 -11.77
N VAL A 123 1.68 3.15 -11.94
CA VAL A 123 0.50 4.00 -12.24
C VAL A 123 0.28 5.03 -11.13
N ALA A 124 0.40 4.64 -9.86
CA ALA A 124 0.34 5.58 -8.75
C ALA A 124 1.43 6.66 -8.85
N ARG A 125 2.67 6.26 -9.14
CA ARG A 125 3.81 7.18 -9.28
C ARG A 125 3.65 8.17 -10.44
N GLU A 126 3.11 7.72 -11.57
CA GLU A 126 2.80 8.53 -12.75
C GLU A 126 1.69 9.52 -12.46
N ARG A 127 0.58 9.05 -11.87
CA ARG A 127 -0.55 9.91 -11.45
C ARG A 127 -0.10 10.98 -10.46
N LEU A 128 0.79 10.65 -9.53
CA LEU A 128 1.34 11.62 -8.58
C LEU A 128 2.15 12.73 -9.29
N THR A 129 2.87 12.39 -10.36
CA THR A 129 3.65 13.36 -11.14
C THR A 129 2.75 14.25 -12.00
N ALA A 130 1.72 13.66 -12.62
CA ALA A 130 0.75 14.39 -13.42
C ALA A 130 -0.05 15.42 -12.59
N ASN A 131 -0.30 15.10 -11.31
CA ASN A 131 -1.00 15.95 -10.36
C ASN A 131 -0.04 16.77 -9.46
N GLY A 132 1.15 17.13 -9.98
CA GLY A 132 2.29 17.64 -9.21
C GLY A 132 1.96 18.67 -8.11
N PRO A 133 2.81 18.80 -7.08
CA PRO A 133 2.52 19.63 -5.92
C PRO A 133 2.22 21.05 -6.38
N THR A 134 1.08 21.60 -5.95
CA THR A 134 0.86 23.05 -5.99
C THR A 134 2.06 23.68 -5.27
N LEU A 135 2.97 24.28 -6.05
CA LEU A 135 4.00 25.14 -5.50
C LEU A 135 3.30 26.15 -4.58
N PRO A 136 3.77 26.39 -3.35
CA PRO A 136 3.25 27.50 -2.58
C PRO A 136 3.42 28.75 -3.43
N GLU A 137 2.31 29.44 -3.71
CA GLU A 137 2.34 30.70 -4.43
C GLU A 137 3.43 31.56 -3.79
N SER A 138 4.49 31.85 -4.55
CA SER A 138 5.47 32.83 -4.15
C SER A 138 4.71 34.14 -4.04
N HIS A 139 4.35 34.53 -2.82
CA HIS A 139 3.89 35.88 -2.54
C HIS A 139 4.96 36.84 -3.04
N THR A 140 4.64 37.50 -4.15
CA THR A 140 5.31 38.71 -4.59
C THR A 140 5.14 39.77 -3.51
N ALA A 141 6.27 40.23 -2.97
CA ALA A 141 6.49 41.61 -2.53
C ALA A 141 7.98 41.92 -2.69
#